data_AF-A0A7C3RAG0-F1
#
_entry.id   AF-A0A7C3RAG0-F1
#
_cell.length_a   1.000
_cell.length_b   1.000
_cell.length_c   1.000
_cell.angle_alpha   90.00
_cell.angle_beta   90.00
_cell.angle_gamma   90.00
#
_symmetry.space_group_name_H-M   'P 1'
#
loop_
_entity.id
_entity.type
_entity.pdbx_description
1 polymer ?
#
loop_
_entity_poly.entity_id
_entity_poly.type
_entity_poly.pdbx_seq_one_letter_code
_entity_poly.pdbx_strand_id
1 'polypeptide(L)'
;MPAETNWLLFAAMIEVFLLSVNEKIVKTRLFDAVDKFLNIFYVGDGMYGDGLHFHLDYYNSYVIHPMLTDILETLDKKGINKFKSLYPIQKQRCQRYAELLERMISPTGTWPVIGRTLSCKIGVFNALSYAAYKSLLPNNLAPEQVRCALNSVLQTFLSNPNNFDSNGFLTVGLNGEQKDIAEDYISSGSSYHAVTFFIALGIPDNDNFWRGVDVPWTSLRAFSGDTVVLDKAYDEPLSKKVKILKSLKKFRRKIWVLKK
;
A
#
# COMPACT_ATOMS: atom_id res chain seq x y z
N MET A 1 19.14 -7.13 -15.65
CA MET A 1 18.20 -6.24 -14.93
C MET A 1 17.36 -7.10 -14.02
N PRO A 2 16.83 -6.59 -12.89
CA PRO A 2 15.94 -7.36 -12.03
C PRO A 2 14.74 -7.93 -12.79
N ALA A 3 14.08 -8.94 -12.24
CA ALA A 3 12.80 -9.41 -12.78
C ALA A 3 11.80 -8.24 -12.90
N GLU A 4 10.91 -8.29 -13.91
CA GLU A 4 9.94 -7.23 -14.18
C GLU A 4 8.74 -7.25 -13.23
N THR A 5 9.02 -7.10 -11.94
CA THR A 5 8.09 -7.15 -10.82
C THR A 5 8.46 -6.05 -9.81
N ASN A 6 8.00 -6.13 -8.56
CA ASN A 6 8.40 -5.26 -7.45
C ASN A 6 9.92 -5.15 -7.28
N TRP A 7 10.69 -6.14 -7.77
CA TRP A 7 12.15 -6.12 -7.82
C TRP A 7 12.74 -4.91 -8.54
N LEU A 8 12.02 -4.32 -9.50
CA LEU A 8 12.43 -3.08 -10.15
C LEU A 8 12.48 -1.89 -9.17
N LEU A 9 11.58 -1.86 -8.18
CA LEU A 9 11.50 -0.76 -7.21
C LEU A 9 12.66 -0.76 -6.23
N PHE A 10 13.21 -1.93 -5.86
CA PHE A 10 14.42 -1.97 -5.03
C PHE A 10 15.61 -1.32 -5.75
N ALA A 11 15.82 -1.63 -7.02
CA ALA A 11 16.85 -0.97 -7.82
C ALA A 11 16.58 0.53 -7.96
N ALA A 12 15.33 0.91 -8.25
CA ALA A 12 14.95 2.32 -8.37
C ALA A 12 15.12 3.10 -7.05
N MET A 13 14.85 2.49 -5.89
CA MET A 13 15.07 3.11 -4.58
C MET A 13 16.53 3.44 -4.34
N ILE A 14 17.46 2.56 -4.73
CA ILE A 14 18.90 2.84 -4.63
C ILE A 14 19.27 4.04 -5.52
N GLU A 15 18.81 4.04 -6.77
CA GLU A 15 19.12 5.13 -7.70
C GLU A 15 18.46 6.46 -7.26
N VAL A 16 17.26 6.44 -6.69
CA VAL A 16 16.61 7.66 -6.19
C VAL A 16 17.30 8.19 -4.93
N PHE A 17 17.81 7.31 -4.07
CA PHE A 17 18.66 7.71 -2.94
C PHE A 17 19.93 8.41 -3.44
N LEU A 18 20.67 7.82 -4.38
CA LEU A 18 21.85 8.44 -4.97
C LEU A 18 21.52 9.80 -5.61
N LEU A 19 20.39 9.90 -6.32
CA LEU A 19 19.90 11.18 -6.84
C LEU A 19 19.63 12.19 -5.72
N SER A 20 19.05 11.75 -4.59
CA SER A 20 18.72 12.60 -3.44
C SER A 20 19.96 13.30 -2.86
N VAL A 21 21.10 12.63 -2.87
CA VAL A 21 22.40 13.14 -2.39
C VAL A 21 23.28 13.72 -3.51
N ASN A 22 22.72 13.90 -4.72
CA ASN A 22 23.39 14.45 -5.91
C ASN A 22 24.54 13.57 -6.48
N GLU A 23 24.49 12.27 -6.23
CA GLU A 23 25.42 11.30 -6.81
C GLU A 23 25.00 10.86 -8.22
N LYS A 24 25.94 10.23 -8.95
CA LYS A 24 25.65 9.68 -10.28
C LYS A 24 24.66 8.51 -10.17
N ILE A 25 23.68 8.49 -11.07
CA ILE A 25 22.66 7.45 -11.13
C ILE A 25 22.64 6.75 -12.48
N VAL A 26 22.18 5.51 -12.49
CA VAL A 26 21.81 4.78 -13.70
C VAL A 26 20.34 5.08 -14.01
N LYS A 27 20.10 6.13 -14.81
CA LYS A 27 18.74 6.63 -15.12
C LYS A 27 17.75 5.57 -15.60
N THR A 28 18.20 4.60 -16.39
CA THR A 28 17.31 3.54 -16.93
C THR A 28 16.70 2.69 -15.82
N ARG A 29 17.47 2.31 -14.79
CA ARG A 29 16.95 1.53 -13.65
C ARG A 29 15.84 2.26 -12.89
N LEU A 30 15.98 3.59 -12.74
CA LEU A 30 14.97 4.43 -12.09
C LEU A 30 13.77 4.69 -12.98
N PHE A 31 14.01 5.17 -14.20
CA PHE A 31 12.95 5.67 -15.08
C PHE A 31 12.11 4.53 -15.66
N ASP A 32 12.72 3.39 -16.01
CA ASP A 32 11.98 2.25 -16.55
C ASP A 32 11.08 1.62 -15.48
N ALA A 33 11.52 1.59 -14.22
CA ALA A 33 10.70 1.13 -13.10
C ALA A 33 9.47 2.02 -12.92
N VAL A 34 9.65 3.34 -12.87
CA VAL A 34 8.55 4.31 -12.76
C VAL A 34 7.58 4.20 -13.93
N ASP A 35 8.09 4.14 -15.16
CA ASP A 35 7.26 4.05 -16.36
C ASP A 35 6.44 2.76 -16.38
N LYS A 36 7.02 1.61 -15.99
CA LYS A 36 6.30 0.32 -15.91
C LYS A 36 5.21 0.34 -14.86
N PHE A 37 5.51 0.75 -13.63
CA PHE A 37 4.51 0.77 -12.56
C PHE A 37 3.33 1.68 -12.91
N LEU A 38 3.61 2.89 -13.38
CA LEU A 38 2.55 3.87 -13.58
C LEU A 38 1.70 3.64 -14.84
N ASN A 39 2.28 3.09 -15.90
CA ASN A 39 1.62 2.97 -17.20
C ASN A 39 1.24 1.54 -17.59
N ILE A 40 1.88 0.52 -17.02
CA ILE A 40 1.71 -0.88 -17.43
C ILE A 40 1.15 -1.72 -16.27
N PHE A 41 1.70 -1.60 -15.07
CA PHE A 41 1.32 -2.47 -13.95
C PHE A 41 0.17 -1.93 -13.11
N TYR A 42 -0.28 -0.69 -13.31
CA TYR A 42 -1.45 -0.17 -12.61
C TYR A 42 -2.73 -0.84 -13.11
N VAL A 43 -3.47 -1.48 -12.20
CA VAL A 43 -4.69 -2.26 -12.53
C VAL A 43 -5.94 -1.44 -12.32
N GLY A 44 -5.96 -0.58 -11.29
CA GLY A 44 -7.12 0.24 -10.92
C GLY A 44 -7.44 0.13 -9.43
N ASP A 45 -8.32 1.02 -8.96
CA ASP A 45 -8.74 1.09 -7.55
C ASP A 45 -7.59 1.15 -6.52
N GLY A 46 -6.49 1.84 -6.88
CA GLY A 46 -5.29 1.91 -6.06
C GLY A 46 -4.35 0.71 -6.20
N MET A 47 -4.73 -0.37 -6.87
CA MET A 47 -3.94 -1.60 -6.97
C MET A 47 -2.97 -1.60 -8.15
N TYR A 48 -1.77 -2.14 -7.91
CA TYR A 48 -0.80 -2.52 -8.92
C TYR A 48 -0.68 -4.04 -9.02
N GLY A 49 -0.36 -4.53 -10.22
CA GLY A 49 0.19 -5.87 -10.39
C GLY A 49 1.64 -5.93 -9.90
N ASP A 50 2.04 -7.09 -9.39
CA ASP A 50 3.45 -7.41 -9.15
C ASP A 50 4.13 -7.82 -10.45
N GLY A 51 4.19 -6.87 -11.39
CA GLY A 51 4.52 -7.11 -12.80
C GLY A 51 3.29 -7.03 -13.70
N LEU A 52 3.38 -7.61 -14.90
CA LEU A 52 2.33 -7.54 -15.92
C LEU A 52 1.02 -8.20 -15.47
N HIS A 53 1.11 -9.26 -14.67
CA HIS A 53 -0.03 -9.97 -14.15
C HIS A 53 -0.39 -9.49 -12.75
N PHE A 54 -1.69 -9.32 -12.53
CA PHE A 54 -2.20 -9.00 -11.20
C PHE A 54 -2.14 -10.23 -10.30
N HIS A 55 -1.53 -10.05 -9.13
CA HIS A 55 -1.52 -11.01 -8.05
C HIS A 55 -2.22 -10.36 -6.86
N LEU A 56 -3.25 -11.00 -6.33
CA LEU A 56 -3.90 -10.54 -5.10
C LEU A 56 -3.05 -10.99 -3.91
N ASP A 57 -2.03 -10.19 -3.64
CA ASP A 57 -1.12 -10.35 -2.50
C ASP A 57 -0.78 -8.99 -1.88
N TYR A 58 0.08 -9.01 -0.87
CA TYR A 58 0.42 -7.83 -0.08
C TYR A 58 1.66 -7.08 -0.58
N TYR A 59 2.20 -7.35 -1.78
CA TYR A 59 3.34 -6.57 -2.32
C TYR A 59 2.99 -5.11 -2.58
N ASN A 60 1.71 -4.81 -2.81
CA ASN A 60 1.22 -3.43 -2.82
C ASN A 60 1.54 -2.71 -1.51
N SER A 61 1.43 -3.42 -0.38
CA SER A 61 1.77 -2.90 0.95
C SER A 61 3.25 -2.97 1.27
N TYR A 62 3.87 -4.13 1.07
CA TYR A 62 5.26 -4.36 1.47
C TYR A 62 6.24 -3.45 0.72
N VAL A 63 6.02 -3.25 -0.58
CA VAL A 63 7.01 -2.66 -1.49
C VAL A 63 6.41 -1.54 -2.32
N ILE A 64 5.35 -1.83 -3.09
CA ILE A 64 4.98 -0.99 -4.24
C ILE A 64 4.54 0.40 -3.80
N HIS A 65 3.53 0.54 -2.92
CA HIS A 65 3.07 1.86 -2.52
C HIS A 65 4.13 2.66 -1.76
N PRO A 66 4.79 2.13 -0.71
CA PRO A 66 5.80 2.89 0.03
C PRO A 66 6.94 3.36 -0.89
N MET A 67 7.57 2.43 -1.62
CA MET A 67 8.75 2.75 -2.44
C MET A 67 8.41 3.65 -3.63
N LEU A 68 7.35 3.35 -4.38
CA LEU A 68 6.98 4.16 -5.54
C LEU A 68 6.59 5.59 -5.13
N THR A 69 5.98 5.74 -3.95
CA THR A 69 5.63 7.07 -3.41
C THR A 69 6.88 7.86 -3.06
N ASP A 70 7.83 7.27 -2.32
CA ASP A 70 9.10 7.95 -1.98
C ASP A 70 9.95 8.27 -3.22
N ILE A 71 9.98 7.38 -4.21
CA ILE A 71 10.65 7.61 -5.50
C ILE A 71 10.06 8.84 -6.19
N LEU A 72 8.72 8.88 -6.36
CA LEU A 72 8.06 9.96 -7.08
C LEU A 72 8.12 11.29 -6.33
N GLU A 73 8.02 11.27 -5.00
CA GLU A 73 8.21 12.46 -4.18
C GLU A 73 9.62 13.03 -4.35
N THR A 74 10.64 12.17 -4.34
CA THR A 74 12.04 12.59 -4.49
C THR A 74 12.31 13.16 -5.88
N LEU A 75 11.77 12.52 -6.92
CA LEU A 75 11.85 13.00 -8.31
C LEU A 75 11.17 14.37 -8.47
N ASP A 76 10.02 14.60 -7.83
CA ASP A 76 9.31 15.88 -7.83
C ASP A 76 10.14 16.96 -7.12
N LYS A 77 10.66 16.68 -5.92
CA LYS A 77 11.55 17.59 -5.17
C LYS A 77 12.83 17.96 -5.93
N LYS A 78 13.38 17.03 -6.72
CA LYS A 78 14.56 17.26 -7.58
C LYS A 78 14.22 17.91 -8.91
N GLY A 79 12.95 18.22 -9.19
CA GLY A 79 12.54 18.91 -10.41
C GLY A 79 12.68 18.08 -11.68
N ILE A 80 12.61 16.75 -11.59
CA ILE A 80 12.68 15.87 -12.77
C ILE A 80 11.37 15.95 -13.55
N ASN A 81 11.32 16.88 -14.50
CA ASN A 81 10.11 17.24 -15.26
C ASN A 81 9.39 16.07 -15.94
N LYS A 82 10.10 14.98 -16.29
CA LYS A 82 9.51 13.78 -16.90
C LYS A 82 8.35 13.20 -16.08
N PHE A 83 8.37 13.33 -14.74
CA PHE A 83 7.42 12.67 -13.84
C PHE A 83 6.60 13.64 -12.97
N LYS A 84 6.65 14.95 -13.24
CA LYS A 84 6.06 16.00 -12.39
C LYS A 84 4.57 15.83 -12.09
N SER A 85 3.80 15.24 -13.00
CA SER A 85 2.36 15.02 -12.80
C SER A 85 2.02 13.72 -12.07
N LEU A 86 3.01 12.87 -11.77
CA LEU A 86 2.77 11.50 -11.34
C LEU A 86 2.74 11.35 -9.82
N TYR A 87 3.46 12.18 -9.08
CA TYR A 87 3.42 12.14 -7.62
C TYR A 87 2.01 12.40 -7.05
N PRO A 88 1.24 13.42 -7.51
CA PRO A 88 -0.15 13.60 -7.05
C PRO A 88 -1.06 12.41 -7.36
N ILE A 89 -0.87 11.75 -8.50
CA ILE A 89 -1.64 10.55 -8.89
C ILE A 89 -1.29 9.39 -7.97
N GLN A 90 0.01 9.15 -7.73
CA GLN A 90 0.45 8.11 -6.82
C GLN A 90 -0.04 8.34 -5.39
N LYS A 91 -0.07 9.58 -4.92
CA LYS A 91 -0.65 9.94 -3.61
C LYS A 91 -2.11 9.47 -3.49
N GLN A 92 -2.94 9.71 -4.50
CA GLN A 92 -4.33 9.26 -4.52
C GLN A 92 -4.45 7.73 -4.58
N ARG A 93 -3.60 7.06 -5.35
CA ARG A 93 -3.55 5.59 -5.38
C ARG A 93 -3.14 4.99 -4.02
N CYS A 94 -2.13 5.56 -3.38
CA CYS A 94 -1.67 5.15 -2.05
C CYS A 94 -2.74 5.40 -0.98
N GLN A 95 -3.43 6.55 -1.04
CA GLN A 95 -4.59 6.86 -0.20
C GLN A 95 -5.66 5.78 -0.30
N ARG A 96 -6.05 5.43 -1.54
CA ARG A 96 -7.05 4.39 -1.77
C ARG A 96 -6.61 3.04 -1.22
N TYR A 97 -5.38 2.63 -1.48
CA TYR A 97 -4.88 1.34 -0.99
C TYR A 97 -4.84 1.29 0.55
N ALA A 98 -4.49 2.40 1.22
CA ALA A 98 -4.53 2.48 2.67
C ALA A 98 -5.95 2.30 3.22
N GLU A 99 -6.99 2.87 2.59
CA GLU A 99 -8.38 2.61 2.97
C GLU A 99 -8.73 1.13 2.84
N LEU A 100 -8.41 0.52 1.69
CA LEU A 100 -8.69 -0.89 1.45
C LEU A 100 -8.02 -1.78 2.50
N LEU A 101 -6.77 -1.47 2.85
CA LEU A 101 -5.99 -2.22 3.81
C LEU A 101 -6.54 -2.08 5.24
N GLU A 102 -6.99 -0.89 5.65
CA GLU A 102 -7.67 -0.71 6.94
C GLU A 102 -8.97 -1.52 7.01
N ARG A 103 -9.75 -1.54 5.92
CA ARG A 103 -11.00 -2.31 5.83
C ARG A 103 -10.78 -3.82 5.85
N MET A 104 -9.57 -4.29 5.55
CA MET A 104 -9.20 -5.72 5.65
C MET A 104 -8.91 -6.14 7.10
N ILE A 105 -8.74 -5.21 8.03
CA ILE A 105 -8.54 -5.53 9.44
C ILE A 105 -9.89 -5.98 10.02
N SER A 106 -9.98 -7.22 10.46
CA SER A 106 -11.18 -7.77 11.09
C SER A 106 -11.47 -7.07 12.43
N PRO A 107 -12.69 -7.21 13.00
CA PRO A 107 -13.00 -6.68 14.33
C PRO A 107 -12.09 -7.21 15.46
N THR A 108 -11.37 -8.31 15.23
CA THR A 108 -10.44 -8.91 16.20
C THR A 108 -8.97 -8.71 15.82
N GLY A 109 -8.66 -7.82 14.88
CA GLY A 109 -7.27 -7.51 14.51
C GLY A 109 -6.59 -8.59 13.65
N THR A 110 -7.33 -9.59 13.17
CA THR A 110 -6.86 -10.53 12.14
C THR A 110 -7.09 -9.96 10.74
N TRP A 111 -6.56 -10.62 9.71
CA TRP A 111 -6.69 -10.19 8.31
C TRP A 111 -6.74 -11.39 7.36
N PRO A 112 -7.18 -11.19 6.10
CA PRO A 112 -7.25 -12.27 5.12
C PRO A 112 -5.90 -12.98 4.90
N VAL A 113 -5.93 -14.32 4.84
CA VAL A 113 -4.75 -15.15 4.54
C VAL A 113 -4.66 -15.35 3.03
N ILE A 114 -4.16 -14.35 2.32
CA ILE A 114 -4.14 -14.31 0.85
C ILE A 114 -2.77 -13.98 0.29
N GLY A 115 -2.45 -14.59 -0.85
CA GLY A 115 -1.28 -14.25 -1.63
C GLY A 115 0.03 -14.80 -1.06
N ARG A 116 1.12 -14.22 -1.53
CA ARG A 116 2.49 -14.66 -1.25
C ARG A 116 3.10 -13.94 -0.06
N THR A 117 4.15 -14.54 0.50
CA THR A 117 5.02 -13.88 1.49
C THR A 117 4.27 -13.51 2.77
N LEU A 118 3.33 -14.36 3.18
CA LEU A 118 2.57 -14.23 4.43
C LEU A 118 3.46 -14.38 5.67
N SER A 119 4.66 -14.95 5.51
CA SER A 119 5.71 -15.03 6.54
C SER A 119 6.24 -13.65 7.01
N CYS A 120 5.88 -12.56 6.33
CA CYS A 120 6.12 -11.17 6.74
C CYS A 120 5.14 -10.66 7.81
N LYS A 121 4.15 -11.48 8.22
CA LYS A 121 3.31 -11.26 9.40
C LYS A 121 2.59 -9.90 9.37
N ILE A 122 2.71 -9.10 10.42
CA ILE A 122 2.10 -7.75 10.52
C ILE A 122 2.67 -6.74 9.52
N GLY A 123 3.79 -7.06 8.85
CA GLY A 123 4.33 -6.24 7.77
C GLY A 123 3.32 -5.99 6.63
N VAL A 124 2.26 -6.82 6.56
CA VAL A 124 1.10 -6.62 5.69
C VAL A 124 0.56 -5.19 5.79
N PHE A 125 0.68 -4.53 6.94
CA PHE A 125 0.15 -3.19 7.17
C PHE A 125 1.15 -2.05 6.96
N ASN A 126 2.31 -2.32 6.34
CA ASN A 126 3.31 -1.30 6.02
C ASN A 126 2.70 -0.08 5.31
N ALA A 127 1.95 -0.27 4.20
CA ALA A 127 1.39 0.86 3.47
C ALA A 127 0.37 1.69 4.27
N LEU A 128 -0.38 1.07 5.20
CA LEU A 128 -1.31 1.79 6.08
C LEU A 128 -0.55 2.62 7.11
N SER A 129 0.44 2.02 7.79
CA SER A 129 1.33 2.72 8.71
C SER A 129 2.13 3.83 8.00
N TYR A 130 2.62 3.57 6.80
CA TYR A 130 3.34 4.52 5.95
C TYR A 130 2.43 5.68 5.52
N ALA A 131 1.18 5.41 5.13
CA ALA A 131 0.23 6.45 4.79
C ALA A 131 -0.10 7.34 5.99
N ALA A 132 -0.23 6.79 7.20
CA ALA A 132 -0.34 7.58 8.43
C ALA A 132 0.90 8.44 8.65
N TYR A 133 2.09 7.84 8.60
CA TYR A 133 3.38 8.54 8.78
C TYR A 133 3.58 9.71 7.82
N LYS A 134 3.23 9.54 6.54
CA LYS A 134 3.42 10.56 5.49
C LYS A 134 2.28 11.58 5.42
N SER A 135 1.32 11.53 6.36
CA SER A 135 0.07 12.32 6.32
C SER A 135 -0.66 12.17 4.96
N LEU A 136 -0.73 10.92 4.49
CA LEU A 136 -1.39 10.50 3.25
C LEU A 136 -2.67 9.72 3.53
N LEU A 137 -3.24 9.76 4.74
CA LEU A 137 -4.58 9.19 4.94
C LEU A 137 -5.62 10.08 4.22
N PRO A 138 -6.66 9.49 3.60
CA PRO A 138 -7.75 10.26 3.02
C PRO A 138 -8.71 10.78 4.11
N ASN A 139 -9.51 11.80 3.78
CA ASN A 139 -10.31 12.55 4.75
C ASN A 139 -11.34 11.71 5.53
N ASN A 140 -11.77 10.58 4.96
CA ASN A 140 -12.72 9.62 5.55
C ASN A 140 -12.03 8.56 6.44
N LEU A 141 -10.71 8.59 6.57
CA LEU A 141 -9.94 7.68 7.40
C LEU A 141 -9.10 8.49 8.40
N ALA A 142 -9.63 8.62 9.62
CA ALA A 142 -8.98 9.41 10.66
C ALA A 142 -7.68 8.74 11.17
N PRO A 143 -6.61 9.49 11.49
CA PRO A 143 -5.37 8.93 12.03
C PRO A 143 -5.56 8.08 13.30
N GLU A 144 -6.37 8.54 14.26
CA GLU A 144 -6.68 7.81 15.49
C GLU A 144 -7.42 6.49 15.23
N GLN A 145 -8.26 6.44 14.20
CA GLN A 145 -8.94 5.21 13.76
C GLN A 145 -7.90 4.19 13.25
N VAL A 146 -6.91 4.65 12.48
CA VAL A 146 -5.80 3.81 12.01
C VAL A 146 -4.95 3.33 13.19
N ARG A 147 -4.64 4.19 14.17
CA ARG A 147 -3.94 3.78 15.40
C ARG A 147 -4.69 2.64 16.11
N CYS A 148 -6.00 2.78 16.33
CA CYS A 148 -6.81 1.75 16.98
C CYS A 148 -6.80 0.42 16.19
N ALA A 149 -6.93 0.48 14.86
CA ALA A 149 -6.89 -0.69 14.00
C ALA A 149 -5.54 -1.42 14.06
N LEU A 150 -4.44 -0.67 13.91
CA LEU A 150 -3.08 -1.20 13.99
C LEU A 150 -2.77 -1.76 15.38
N ASN A 151 -3.23 -1.10 16.46
CA ASN A 151 -3.07 -1.63 17.80
C ASN A 151 -3.76 -2.99 17.95
N SER A 152 -4.97 -3.16 17.43
CA SER A 152 -5.67 -4.46 17.43
C SER A 152 -4.87 -5.54 16.69
N VAL A 153 -4.31 -5.22 15.52
CA VAL A 153 -3.41 -6.11 14.77
C VAL A 153 -2.18 -6.50 15.60
N LEU A 154 -1.55 -5.53 16.26
CA LEU A 154 -0.36 -5.75 17.07
C LEU A 154 -0.67 -6.65 18.27
N GLN A 155 -1.79 -6.41 18.97
CA GLN A 155 -2.20 -7.26 20.09
C GLN A 155 -2.45 -8.70 19.65
N THR A 156 -3.14 -8.89 18.52
CA THR A 156 -3.38 -10.21 17.94
C THR A 156 -2.08 -10.92 17.56
N PHE A 157 -1.12 -10.20 16.97
CA PHE A 157 0.20 -10.74 16.66
C PHE A 157 0.98 -11.15 17.93
N LEU A 158 1.01 -10.28 18.95
CA LEU A 158 1.74 -10.54 20.19
C LEU A 158 1.06 -11.59 21.08
N SER A 159 -0.23 -11.86 20.88
CA SER A 159 -0.98 -12.85 21.67
C SER A 159 -0.45 -14.28 21.54
N ASN A 160 0.26 -14.58 20.44
CA ASN A 160 0.87 -15.89 20.21
C ASN A 160 2.39 -15.82 20.45
N PRO A 161 2.90 -16.36 21.57
CA PRO A 161 4.33 -16.31 21.88
C PRO A 161 5.20 -17.08 20.88
N ASN A 162 4.61 -18.04 20.13
CA ASN A 162 5.33 -18.84 19.13
C ASN A 162 5.74 -18.03 17.89
N ASN A 163 5.33 -16.76 17.78
CA ASN A 163 5.88 -15.84 16.78
C ASN A 163 7.37 -15.58 16.98
N PHE A 164 7.91 -15.90 18.16
CA PHE A 164 9.31 -15.78 18.50
C PHE A 164 9.87 -17.16 18.88
N ASP A 165 11.12 -17.43 18.48
CA ASP A 165 11.85 -18.60 18.91
C ASP A 165 12.40 -18.43 20.35
N SER A 166 13.08 -19.45 20.86
CA SER A 166 13.69 -19.42 22.21
C SER A 166 14.74 -18.32 22.41
N ASN A 167 15.26 -17.74 21.32
CA ASN A 167 16.23 -16.64 21.37
C ASN A 167 15.56 -15.26 21.15
N GLY A 168 14.24 -15.23 20.98
CA GLY A 168 13.48 -14.01 20.74
C GLY A 168 13.47 -13.55 19.27
N PHE A 169 13.90 -14.39 18.32
CA PHE A 169 13.84 -14.05 16.89
C PHE A 169 12.50 -14.44 16.27
N LEU A 170 12.05 -13.69 15.27
CA LEU A 170 10.83 -14.03 14.53
C LEU A 170 10.92 -15.40 13.85
N THR A 171 9.91 -16.23 14.07
CA THR A 171 9.75 -17.54 13.41
C THR A 171 9.17 -17.37 11.99
N VAL A 172 9.54 -18.27 11.07
CA VAL A 172 8.97 -18.29 9.72
C VAL A 172 7.54 -18.84 9.77
N GLY A 173 6.56 -18.00 9.43
CA GLY A 173 5.13 -18.32 9.42
C GLY A 173 4.27 -17.08 9.60
N LEU A 174 2.95 -17.20 9.45
CA LEU A 174 2.03 -16.07 9.61
C LEU A 174 1.77 -15.80 11.10
N ASN A 175 1.49 -16.84 11.86
CA ASN A 175 1.23 -16.78 13.29
C ASN A 175 1.81 -18.01 14.00
N GLY A 176 3.05 -17.89 14.47
CA GLY A 176 3.87 -19.02 14.89
C GLY A 176 4.80 -19.54 13.80
N GLU A 177 5.44 -20.68 14.06
CA GLU A 177 6.24 -21.40 13.07
C GLU A 177 5.33 -22.21 12.13
N GLN A 178 5.31 -21.84 10.86
CA GLN A 178 4.49 -22.42 9.80
C GLN A 178 5.31 -22.46 8.51
N LYS A 179 6.29 -23.35 8.41
CA LYS A 179 7.25 -23.36 7.28
C LYS A 179 6.60 -23.62 5.93
N ASP A 180 5.50 -24.35 5.88
CA ASP A 180 4.83 -24.73 4.63
C ASP A 180 4.19 -23.56 3.87
N ILE A 181 4.03 -22.39 4.51
CA ILE A 181 3.52 -21.18 3.84
C ILE A 181 4.65 -20.34 3.19
N ALA A 182 5.90 -20.72 3.39
CA ALA A 182 7.05 -19.96 2.92
C ALA A 182 7.39 -20.35 1.48
N GLU A 183 7.54 -19.36 0.60
CA GLU A 183 8.09 -19.59 -0.73
C GLU A 183 9.61 -19.88 -0.68
N ASP A 184 10.16 -20.50 -1.73
CA ASP A 184 11.58 -20.94 -1.79
C ASP A 184 12.60 -19.81 -1.56
N TYR A 185 12.21 -18.54 -1.75
CA TYR A 185 13.06 -17.36 -1.53
C TYR A 185 12.92 -16.75 -0.12
N ILE A 186 12.05 -17.30 0.72
CA ILE A 186 11.84 -16.84 2.09
C ILE A 186 12.95 -17.38 2.99
N SER A 187 13.52 -16.48 3.78
CA SER A 187 14.47 -16.78 4.84
C SER A 187 13.95 -16.27 6.18
N SER A 188 14.63 -16.59 7.28
CA SER A 188 14.36 -15.96 8.58
C SER A 188 14.46 -14.42 8.52
N GLY A 189 15.34 -13.89 7.66
CA GLY A 189 15.46 -12.46 7.41
C GLY A 189 14.21 -11.86 6.74
N SER A 190 13.52 -12.62 5.89
CA SER A 190 12.31 -12.16 5.21
C SER A 190 11.18 -11.84 6.20
N SER A 191 11.06 -12.61 7.29
CA SER A 191 10.04 -12.36 8.34
C SER A 191 10.21 -11.01 9.02
N TYR A 192 11.40 -10.39 8.98
CA TYR A 192 11.63 -9.06 9.53
C TYR A 192 11.06 -7.92 8.69
N HIS A 193 10.49 -8.17 7.51
CA HIS A 193 9.58 -7.19 6.89
C HIS A 193 8.44 -6.79 7.84
N ALA A 194 8.12 -7.61 8.85
CA ALA A 194 7.23 -7.25 9.95
C ALA A 194 7.57 -5.91 10.62
N VAL A 195 8.85 -5.52 10.70
CA VAL A 195 9.27 -4.27 11.36
C VAL A 195 8.79 -3.01 10.63
N THR A 196 8.47 -3.11 9.34
CA THR A 196 7.94 -1.98 8.56
C THR A 196 6.57 -1.53 9.06
N PHE A 197 5.85 -2.40 9.79
CA PHE A 197 4.64 -2.05 10.54
C PHE A 197 4.84 -0.84 11.46
N PHE A 198 6.02 -0.71 12.07
CA PHE A 198 6.33 0.30 13.07
C PHE A 198 6.73 1.67 12.48
N ILE A 199 6.66 1.87 11.16
CA ILE A 199 7.00 3.16 10.55
C ILE A 199 6.13 4.32 11.09
N ALA A 200 4.91 4.03 11.54
CA ALA A 200 4.02 5.00 12.19
C ALA A 200 4.60 5.55 13.52
N LEU A 201 5.56 4.88 14.16
CA LEU A 201 6.25 5.40 15.35
C LEU A 201 7.04 6.69 15.06
N GLY A 202 7.32 7.00 13.78
CA GLY A 202 7.91 8.27 13.38
C GLY A 202 6.95 9.46 13.38
N ILE A 203 5.65 9.25 13.65
CA ILE A 203 4.65 10.32 13.71
C ILE A 203 4.90 11.19 14.96
N PRO A 204 4.91 12.53 14.85
CA PRO A 204 5.07 13.45 15.98
C PRO A 204 4.10 13.19 17.12
N ASP A 205 4.55 13.31 18.37
CA ASP A 205 3.77 13.05 19.60
C ASP A 205 2.52 13.94 19.78
N ASN A 206 2.46 15.05 19.03
CA ASN A 206 1.36 15.99 19.01
C ASN A 206 0.31 15.73 17.91
N ASP A 207 0.52 14.73 17.06
CA ASP A 207 -0.42 14.36 16.01
C ASP A 207 -1.69 13.70 16.59
N ASN A 208 -2.81 13.87 15.89
CA ASN A 208 -4.07 13.22 16.25
C ASN A 208 -3.99 11.69 16.21
N PHE A 209 -3.06 11.13 15.45
CA PHE A 209 -2.77 9.70 15.48
C PHE A 209 -2.55 9.23 16.92
N TRP A 210 -1.80 9.97 17.74
CA TRP A 210 -1.53 9.64 19.14
C TRP A 210 -2.54 10.25 20.13
N ARG A 211 -2.91 11.53 19.93
CA ARG A 211 -3.69 12.30 20.90
C ARG A 211 -5.20 12.26 20.67
N GLY A 212 -5.63 11.83 19.48
CA GLY A 212 -7.04 11.67 19.15
C GLY A 212 -7.68 10.59 20.02
N VAL A 213 -8.95 10.82 20.37
CA VAL A 213 -9.76 9.85 21.13
C VAL A 213 -9.83 8.55 20.35
N ASP A 214 -9.84 7.42 21.04
CA ASP A 214 -9.98 6.11 20.39
C ASP A 214 -11.25 6.05 19.53
N VAL A 215 -11.10 5.66 18.27
CA VAL A 215 -12.20 5.52 17.31
C VAL A 215 -12.19 4.09 16.76
N PRO A 216 -13.34 3.38 16.76
CA PRO A 216 -13.42 2.05 16.17
C PRO A 216 -13.17 2.11 14.66
N TRP A 217 -12.40 1.16 14.13
CA TRP A 217 -12.09 1.05 12.71
C TRP A 217 -13.27 0.48 11.91
N THR A 218 -13.20 0.57 10.59
CA THR A 218 -14.35 0.32 9.70
C THR A 218 -15.03 -1.01 9.99
N SER A 219 -14.26 -2.10 10.06
CA SER A 219 -14.82 -3.44 10.28
C SER A 219 -15.43 -3.58 11.67
N LEU A 220 -14.76 -3.08 12.71
CA LEU A 220 -15.31 -3.10 14.07
C LEU A 220 -16.67 -2.38 14.11
N ARG A 221 -16.75 -1.18 13.53
CA ARG A 221 -18.01 -0.43 13.40
C ARG A 221 -19.09 -1.23 12.69
N ALA A 222 -18.77 -1.78 11.51
CA ALA A 222 -19.73 -2.53 10.71
C ALA A 222 -20.31 -3.74 11.46
N PHE A 223 -19.46 -4.51 12.14
CA PHE A 223 -19.87 -5.71 12.87
C PHE A 223 -20.49 -5.40 14.25
N SER A 224 -20.30 -4.19 14.79
CA SER A 224 -20.99 -3.69 15.97
C SER A 224 -22.35 -3.06 15.67
N GLY A 225 -22.74 -2.95 14.40
CA GLY A 225 -24.01 -2.32 14.00
C GLY A 225 -23.97 -0.80 13.88
N ASP A 226 -22.77 -0.21 13.97
CA ASP A 226 -22.58 1.23 13.79
C ASP A 226 -22.66 1.62 12.31
N THR A 227 -22.93 2.90 12.06
CA THR A 227 -22.90 3.45 10.71
C THR A 227 -21.49 3.42 10.15
N VAL A 228 -21.34 2.91 8.92
CA VAL A 228 -20.10 2.95 8.13
C VAL A 228 -20.28 3.73 6.84
N VAL A 229 -19.23 4.41 6.39
CA VAL A 229 -19.24 5.14 5.12
C VAL A 229 -19.27 4.15 3.96
N LEU A 230 -20.12 4.43 2.96
CA LEU A 230 -20.20 3.68 1.70
C LEU A 230 -18.84 3.67 1.00
N ASP A 231 -18.30 2.47 0.78
CA ASP A 231 -17.09 2.29 -0.03
C ASP A 231 -17.36 2.54 -1.51
N LYS A 232 -16.39 3.13 -2.21
CA LYS A 232 -16.47 3.41 -3.64
C LYS A 232 -15.12 3.15 -4.29
N ALA A 233 -15.16 2.60 -5.50
CA ALA A 233 -13.96 2.46 -6.31
C ALA A 233 -13.33 3.83 -6.58
N TYR A 234 -12.02 3.90 -6.47
CA TYR A 234 -11.22 5.03 -6.90
C TYR A 234 -11.20 5.08 -8.44
N ASP A 235 -12.00 6.00 -8.97
CA ASP A 235 -11.93 6.40 -10.37
C ASP A 235 -10.77 7.39 -10.53
N GLU A 236 -9.63 6.91 -11.04
CA GLU A 236 -8.51 7.78 -11.40
C GLU A 236 -9.01 8.90 -12.33
N PRO A 237 -8.66 10.19 -12.06
CA PRO A 237 -9.08 11.31 -12.89
C PRO A 237 -8.70 11.04 -14.36
N LEU A 238 -9.71 10.71 -15.16
CA LEU A 238 -9.54 10.22 -16.52
C LEU A 238 -8.53 11.07 -17.30
N SER A 239 -7.49 10.43 -17.84
CA SER A 239 -6.72 11.02 -18.92
C SER A 239 -7.70 11.49 -20.02
N LYS A 240 -7.38 12.59 -20.72
CA LYS A 240 -8.28 13.20 -21.74
C LYS A 240 -8.89 12.15 -22.70
N LYS A 241 -8.18 11.06 -23.00
CA LYS A 241 -8.63 9.95 -23.87
C LYS A 241 -9.86 9.20 -23.32
N VAL A 242 -9.96 8.93 -22.02
CA VAL A 242 -11.08 8.14 -21.48
C VAL A 242 -12.33 9.01 -21.28
N LYS A 243 -12.17 10.33 -21.07
CA LYS A 243 -13.30 11.29 -21.11
C LYS A 243 -14.00 11.29 -22.47
N ILE A 244 -13.23 11.20 -23.56
CA ILE A 244 -13.76 11.12 -24.94
C ILE A 244 -14.57 9.83 -25.12
N LEU A 245 -14.06 8.68 -24.69
CA LEU A 245 -14.76 7.39 -24.78
C LEU A 245 -16.04 7.33 -23.95
N LYS A 246 -16.04 7.85 -22.71
CA LYS A 246 -17.26 7.95 -21.89
C LYS A 246 -18.28 8.93 -22.51
N SER A 247 -17.83 10.04 -23.10
CA SER A 247 -18.70 10.98 -23.83
C SER A 247 -19.37 10.31 -25.05
N LEU A 248 -18.60 9.54 -25.83
CA LEU A 248 -19.12 8.77 -26.98
C LEU A 248 -20.14 7.70 -26.57
N LYS A 249 -19.92 7.00 -25.45
CA LYS A 249 -20.91 6.05 -24.89
C LYS A 249 -22.18 6.75 -24.41
N LYS A 250 -22.06 7.92 -23.78
CA LYS A 250 -23.21 8.74 -23.35
C LYS A 250 -24.01 9.28 -24.55
N PHE A 251 -23.33 9.66 -25.63
CA PHE A 251 -23.94 10.10 -26.88
C PHE A 251 -24.69 8.95 -27.58
N ARG A 252 -24.09 7.76 -27.68
CA ARG A 252 -24.75 6.56 -28.22
C ARG A 252 -26.00 6.15 -27.44
N ARG A 253 -25.99 6.25 -26.11
CA ARG A 253 -27.19 6.00 -25.27
C ARG A 253 -28.32 6.99 -25.55
N LYS A 254 -28.02 8.28 -25.76
CA LYS A 254 -29.04 9.29 -26.11
C LYS A 254 -29.68 9.04 -27.48
N ILE A 255 -28.90 8.61 -28.47
CA ILE A 255 -29.43 8.26 -29.81
C ILE A 255 -30.38 7.07 -29.74
N TRP A 256 -30.12 6.10 -28.86
CA TRP A 256 -30.98 4.92 -28.70
C TRP A 256 -32.31 5.24 -28.00
N VAL A 257 -32.33 6.22 -27.10
CA VAL A 257 -33.54 6.69 -26.42
C VAL A 257 -34.43 7.54 -27.33
N LEU A 258 -33.85 8.24 -28.31
CA LEU A 258 -34.60 9.05 -29.29
C LEU A 258 -35.16 8.25 -30.48
N LYS A 259 -34.88 6.94 -30.56
CA LYS A 259 -35.38 6.01 -31.59
C LYS A 259 -36.49 5.08 -31.09
N LYS A 260 -37.01 5.29 -29.89
CA LYS A 260 -38.25 4.70 -29.37
C LYS A 260 -39.30 5.79 -29.24
#